data_AF-A0A6A4RSN0-F1
#
_entry.id   AF-A0A6A4RSN0-F1
#
_cell.length_a   1.000
_cell.length_b   1.000
_cell.length_c   1.000
_cell.angle_alpha   90.00
_cell.angle_beta   90.00
_cell.angle_gamma   90.00
#
_symmetry.space_group_name_H-M   'P 1'
#
loop_
_entity.id
_entity.type
_entity.pdbx_description
1 polymer ?
#
loop_
_entity_poly.entity_id
_entity_poly.type
_entity_poly.pdbx_seq_one_letter_code
_entity_poly.pdbx_strand_id
1 'polypeptide(L)'
;GEFLNYDILLGVNQGEGLKFVDDSEGEDGISAASFDYTISNFVDNLYGYPDGKDILRETIKFMYTDWADRDNSDMRRKTLLALFTDHQWVAPAVATAKLHAEFQSPVYFYTFHHHCQTEARPEWADAAHGDEIPYVFGIPMVGATDLFPCNFSKNDVMLSAVVMTYWTNFAKTG
;
A
#
# COMPACT_ATOMS: atom_id res chain seq x y z
N GLY A 1 6.07 20.57 15.75
CA GLY A 1 6.84 19.38 16.13
C GLY A 1 6.70 19.12 17.61
N GLU A 2 5.53 18.67 18.06
CA GLU A 2 5.32 18.18 19.44
C GLU A 2 5.71 16.69 19.49
N PHE A 3 6.96 16.39 19.15
CA PHE A 3 7.55 15.06 19.20
C PHE A 3 9.04 15.17 19.54
N LEU A 4 9.60 14.14 20.15
CA LEU A 4 11.03 14.08 20.45
C LEU A 4 11.83 13.80 19.17
N ASN A 5 13.03 14.37 19.06
CA ASN A 5 13.89 14.20 17.89
C ASN A 5 14.44 12.76 17.84
N TYR A 6 13.90 11.95 16.95
CA TYR A 6 14.32 10.58 16.69
C TYR A 6 14.69 10.43 15.21
N ASP A 7 15.68 9.58 14.92
CA ASP A 7 15.84 9.03 13.58
C ASP A 7 14.61 8.15 13.29
N ILE A 8 14.01 8.28 12.10
CA ILE A 8 12.82 7.50 11.74
C ILE A 8 13.04 6.78 10.42
N LEU A 9 12.70 5.49 10.42
CA LEU A 9 12.49 4.68 9.23
C LEU A 9 11.00 4.36 9.11
N LEU A 10 10.39 4.74 8.00
CA LEU A 10 8.98 4.51 7.70
C LEU A 10 8.78 4.18 6.23
N GLY A 11 7.65 3.61 5.87
CA GLY A 11 7.37 3.25 4.49
C GLY A 11 5.98 2.66 4.31
N VAL A 12 5.72 2.23 3.09
CA VAL A 12 4.43 1.69 2.63
C VAL A 12 4.65 0.56 1.64
N ASN A 13 3.69 -0.33 1.52
CA ASN A 13 3.66 -1.36 0.48
C ASN A 13 2.96 -0.83 -0.79
N GLN A 14 3.27 -1.42 -1.94
CA GLN A 14 2.75 -0.96 -3.24
C GLN A 14 1.22 -0.98 -3.33
N GLY A 15 0.59 -1.96 -2.69
CA GLY A 15 -0.82 -2.27 -2.81
C GLY A 15 -1.53 -2.52 -1.48
N GLU A 16 -1.21 -1.72 -0.46
CA GLU A 16 -1.79 -1.78 0.90
C GLU A 16 -3.32 -1.98 0.89
N GLY A 17 -4.01 -1.28 -0.02
CA GLY A 17 -5.46 -1.25 -0.13
C GLY A 17 -6.11 -2.50 -0.75
N LEU A 18 -5.40 -3.62 -0.92
CA LEU A 18 -5.92 -4.84 -1.57
C LEU A 18 -7.32 -5.24 -1.07
N LYS A 19 -7.54 -5.25 0.24
CA LYS A 19 -8.83 -5.66 0.84
C LYS A 19 -9.99 -4.73 0.53
N PHE A 20 -9.74 -3.50 0.08
CA PHE A 20 -10.80 -2.58 -0.32
C PHE A 20 -11.33 -2.84 -1.75
N VAL A 21 -10.64 -3.67 -2.54
CA VAL A 21 -11.03 -4.03 -3.91
C VAL A 21 -11.26 -5.53 -4.11
N ASP A 22 -10.85 -6.37 -3.15
CA ASP A 22 -10.98 -7.84 -3.16
C ASP A 22 -12.45 -8.31 -3.18
N ASP A 23 -13.37 -7.52 -2.59
CA ASP A 23 -14.81 -7.86 -2.52
C ASP A 23 -15.59 -7.47 -3.77
N SER A 24 -14.97 -6.76 -4.72
CA SER A 24 -15.61 -6.27 -5.95
C SER A 24 -15.25 -7.13 -7.15
N GLU A 25 -16.07 -8.17 -7.38
CA GLU A 25 -16.28 -8.90 -8.65
C GLU A 25 -15.06 -9.57 -9.32
N GLY A 26 -14.67 -10.76 -8.85
CA GLY A 26 -14.08 -11.84 -9.67
C GLY A 26 -12.77 -11.54 -10.43
N GLU A 27 -12.44 -12.41 -11.40
CA GLU A 27 -11.25 -12.24 -12.26
C GLU A 27 -11.43 -11.13 -13.32
N ASP A 28 -12.66 -10.69 -13.58
CA ASP A 28 -13.04 -9.81 -14.71
C ASP A 28 -12.77 -8.30 -14.48
N GLY A 29 -12.14 -7.94 -13.37
CA GLY A 29 -11.83 -6.55 -13.01
C GLY A 29 -13.07 -5.78 -12.55
N ILE A 30 -12.98 -4.45 -12.53
CA ILE A 30 -14.03 -3.59 -11.96
C ILE A 30 -14.89 -2.98 -13.06
N SER A 31 -16.21 -3.05 -12.92
CA SER A 31 -17.17 -2.36 -13.79
C SER A 31 -17.20 -0.84 -13.54
N ALA A 32 -17.55 -0.03 -14.54
CA ALA A 32 -17.66 1.43 -14.36
C ALA A 32 -18.66 1.82 -13.27
N ALA A 33 -19.77 1.09 -13.16
CA ALA A 33 -20.79 1.32 -12.13
C ALA A 33 -20.24 1.01 -10.72
N SER A 34 -19.50 -0.09 -10.56
CA SER A 34 -18.84 -0.40 -9.28
C SER A 34 -17.77 0.62 -8.94
N PHE A 35 -17.01 1.10 -9.93
CA PHE A 35 -16.00 2.14 -9.74
C PHE A 35 -16.61 3.43 -9.16
N ASP A 36 -17.67 3.93 -9.80
CA ASP A 36 -18.36 5.14 -9.38
C ASP A 36 -19.00 4.98 -7.98
N TYR A 37 -19.58 3.82 -7.71
CA TYR A 37 -20.17 3.48 -6.42
C TYR A 37 -19.13 3.46 -5.30
N THR A 38 -17.99 2.78 -5.53
CA THR A 38 -16.90 2.67 -4.55
C THR A 38 -16.31 4.03 -4.22
N ILE A 39 -16.06 4.89 -5.22
CA ILE A 39 -15.56 6.25 -4.99
C ILE A 39 -16.57 7.10 -4.22
N SER A 40 -17.86 7.00 -4.56
CA SER A 40 -18.91 7.72 -3.84
C SER A 40 -18.94 7.31 -2.36
N ASN A 41 -18.95 6.01 -2.08
CA ASN A 41 -18.90 5.49 -0.71
C ASN A 41 -17.63 5.89 0.04
N PHE A 42 -16.48 5.87 -0.63
CA PHE A 42 -15.21 6.30 -0.05
C PHE A 42 -15.31 7.76 0.44
N VAL A 43 -15.82 8.66 -0.41
CA VAL A 43 -15.97 10.07 -0.04
C VAL A 43 -16.96 10.25 1.10
N ASP A 44 -18.07 9.52 1.08
CA ASP A 44 -19.13 9.60 2.08
C ASP A 44 -18.63 9.19 3.46
N ASN A 45 -17.88 8.11 3.53
CA ASN A 45 -17.38 7.57 4.79
C ASN A 45 -16.25 8.41 5.39
N LEU A 46 -15.37 8.98 4.56
CA LEU A 46 -14.17 9.68 5.04
C LEU A 46 -14.35 11.19 5.20
N TYR A 47 -15.20 11.80 4.37
CA TYR A 47 -15.38 13.25 4.36
C TYR A 47 -16.80 13.67 4.78
N GLY A 48 -17.76 12.74 4.87
CA GLY A 48 -19.13 13.03 5.31
C GLY A 48 -19.93 13.80 4.26
N TYR A 49 -20.52 14.94 4.66
CA TYR A 49 -21.23 15.86 3.77
C TYR A 49 -20.66 17.28 3.86
N PRO A 50 -19.45 17.51 3.33
CA PRO A 50 -18.88 18.85 3.28
C PRO A 50 -19.55 19.68 2.17
N ASP A 51 -19.52 21.01 2.30
CA ASP A 51 -19.82 21.89 1.19
C ASP A 51 -18.91 21.53 -0.01
N GLY A 52 -19.50 21.26 -1.17
CA GLY A 52 -18.75 20.85 -2.36
C GLY A 52 -18.46 19.34 -2.46
N LYS A 53 -19.14 18.48 -1.69
CA LYS A 53 -19.02 17.02 -1.78
C LYS A 53 -19.04 16.46 -3.20
N ASP A 54 -19.96 16.93 -4.04
CA ASP A 54 -20.07 16.43 -5.41
C ASP A 54 -18.87 16.84 -6.27
N ILE A 55 -18.31 18.03 -6.03
CA ILE A 55 -17.07 18.47 -6.67
C ILE A 55 -15.92 17.56 -6.23
N LEU A 56 -15.84 17.22 -4.94
CA LEU A 56 -14.83 16.31 -4.41
C LEU A 56 -14.93 14.92 -5.03
N ARG A 57 -16.14 14.33 -5.08
CA ARG A 57 -16.39 13.02 -5.70
C ARG A 57 -15.99 13.01 -7.17
N GLU A 58 -16.45 13.99 -7.95
CA GLU A 58 -16.14 14.06 -9.39
C GLU A 58 -14.65 14.32 -9.64
N THR A 59 -13.99 15.11 -8.79
CA THR A 59 -12.54 15.34 -8.89
C THR A 59 -11.74 14.08 -8.57
N ILE A 60 -12.10 13.34 -7.51
CA ILE A 60 -11.44 12.07 -7.18
C ILE A 60 -11.64 11.07 -8.31
N LYS A 61 -12.88 10.91 -8.80
CA LYS A 61 -13.17 10.05 -9.95
C LYS A 61 -12.32 10.42 -11.16
N PHE A 62 -12.21 11.72 -11.46
CA PHE A 62 -11.39 12.21 -12.55
C PHE A 62 -9.90 11.87 -12.38
N MET A 63 -9.35 12.06 -11.17
CA MET A 63 -7.93 11.82 -10.89
C MET A 63 -7.53 10.34 -10.94
N TYR A 64 -8.44 9.44 -10.56
CA TYR A 64 -8.19 7.99 -10.54
C TYR A 64 -8.74 7.26 -11.77
N THR A 65 -9.21 7.99 -12.77
CA THR A 65 -9.53 7.42 -14.08
C THR A 65 -8.28 7.43 -14.95
N ASP A 66 -7.87 6.27 -15.44
CA ASP A 66 -6.87 6.21 -16.52
C ASP A 66 -7.54 6.65 -17.83
N TRP A 67 -7.33 7.91 -18.22
CA TRP A 67 -7.92 8.48 -19.42
C TRP A 67 -7.34 7.91 -20.72
N ALA A 68 -6.16 7.28 -20.67
CA ALA A 68 -5.57 6.62 -21.85
C ALA A 68 -6.19 5.25 -22.12
N ASP A 69 -6.73 4.59 -21.09
CA ASP A 69 -7.34 3.25 -21.18
C ASP A 69 -8.63 3.13 -20.34
N ARG A 70 -9.53 4.11 -20.52
CA ARG A 70 -10.69 4.35 -19.64
C ARG A 70 -11.66 3.17 -19.51
N ASP A 71 -11.79 2.37 -20.56
CA ASP A 71 -12.78 1.30 -20.61
C ASP A 71 -12.23 -0.05 -20.07
N ASN A 72 -10.95 -0.10 -19.69
CA ASN A 72 -10.29 -1.29 -19.14
C ASN A 72 -10.68 -1.55 -17.67
N SER A 73 -11.32 -2.69 -17.41
CA SER A 73 -11.79 -3.09 -16.07
C SER A 73 -10.65 -3.42 -15.10
N ASP A 74 -9.55 -4.00 -15.59
CA ASP A 74 -8.37 -4.26 -14.77
C ASP A 74 -7.69 -2.96 -14.35
N MET A 75 -7.67 -1.97 -15.24
CA MET A 75 -7.11 -0.66 -14.90
C MET A 75 -7.96 0.04 -13.84
N ARG A 76 -9.29 -0.04 -13.93
CA ARG A 76 -10.18 0.44 -12.86
C ARG A 76 -9.92 -0.26 -11.53
N ARG A 77 -9.63 -1.57 -11.54
CA ARG A 77 -9.22 -2.30 -10.32
C ARG A 77 -7.94 -1.72 -9.72
N LYS A 78 -6.92 -1.53 -10.56
CA LYS A 78 -5.63 -0.97 -10.14
C LYS A 78 -5.76 0.44 -9.59
N THR A 79 -6.54 1.31 -10.22
CA THR A 79 -6.68 2.69 -9.76
C THR A 79 -7.59 2.83 -8.53
N LEU A 80 -8.59 1.97 -8.34
CA LEU A 80 -9.29 1.90 -7.05
C LEU A 80 -8.38 1.42 -5.94
N LEU A 81 -7.58 0.38 -6.20
CA LEU A 81 -6.60 -0.09 -5.22
C LEU A 81 -5.66 1.05 -4.84
N ALA A 82 -5.14 1.78 -5.84
CA ALA A 82 -4.30 2.96 -5.63
C ALA A 82 -5.01 4.04 -4.82
N LEU A 83 -6.29 4.35 -5.07
CA LEU A 83 -7.05 5.32 -4.28
C LEU A 83 -7.03 5.02 -2.77
N PHE A 84 -7.30 3.77 -2.40
CA PHE A 84 -7.30 3.37 -0.99
C PHE A 84 -5.88 3.35 -0.42
N THR A 85 -4.91 2.81 -1.15
CA THR A 85 -3.49 2.81 -0.76
C THR A 85 -2.98 4.24 -0.53
N ASP A 86 -3.25 5.13 -1.48
CA ASP A 86 -2.77 6.50 -1.47
C ASP A 86 -3.35 7.28 -0.29
N HIS A 87 -4.66 7.19 -0.08
CA HIS A 87 -5.31 7.96 0.98
C HIS A 87 -4.99 7.43 2.38
N GLN A 88 -5.07 6.10 2.58
CA GLN A 88 -4.98 5.52 3.92
C GLN A 88 -3.53 5.30 4.38
N TRP A 89 -2.57 5.14 3.45
CA TRP A 89 -1.17 4.86 3.78
C TRP A 89 -0.20 5.88 3.19
N VAL A 90 -0.18 6.09 1.88
CA VAL A 90 0.89 6.90 1.24
C VAL A 90 0.86 8.36 1.68
N ALA A 91 -0.30 9.02 1.55
CA ALA A 91 -0.47 10.42 1.92
C ALA A 91 -0.11 10.70 3.40
N PRO A 92 -0.64 9.94 4.40
CA PRO A 92 -0.25 10.15 5.79
C PRO A 92 1.21 9.78 6.07
N ALA A 93 1.78 8.74 5.43
CA ALA A 93 3.19 8.40 5.59
C ALA A 93 4.10 9.51 5.06
N VAL A 94 3.81 10.07 3.89
CA VAL A 94 4.56 11.18 3.30
C VAL A 94 4.40 12.46 4.14
N ALA A 95 3.19 12.75 4.63
CA ALA A 95 2.97 13.90 5.52
C ALA A 95 3.79 13.76 6.81
N THR A 96 3.79 12.56 7.41
CA THR A 96 4.62 12.22 8.58
C THR A 96 6.11 12.42 8.29
N ALA A 97 6.60 11.87 7.18
CA ALA A 97 8.01 11.97 6.78
C ALA A 97 8.45 13.42 6.57
N LYS A 98 7.63 14.22 5.87
CA LYS A 98 7.90 15.64 5.62
C LYS A 98 7.95 16.44 6.91
N LEU A 99 6.94 16.27 7.77
CA LEU A 99 6.89 16.96 9.06
C LEU A 99 8.09 16.57 9.92
N HIS A 100 8.47 15.30 10.00
CA HIS A 100 9.66 14.88 10.76
C HIS A 100 10.96 15.50 10.21
N ALA A 101 11.14 15.50 8.89
CA ALA A 101 12.33 16.07 8.25
C ALA A 101 12.45 17.59 8.45
N GLU A 102 11.32 18.32 8.47
CA GLU A 102 11.29 19.78 8.70
C GLU A 102 11.81 20.19 10.09
N PHE A 103 11.69 19.31 11.09
CA PHE A 103 12.19 19.55 12.45
C PHE A 103 13.59 18.96 12.70
N GLN A 104 14.40 18.80 11.63
CA GLN A 104 15.81 18.38 11.65
C GLN A 104 16.09 16.96 12.15
N SER A 105 15.11 16.05 12.03
CA SER A 105 15.30 14.61 12.26
C SER A 105 15.76 13.89 10.98
N PRO A 106 16.73 12.96 11.04
CA PRO A 106 16.99 12.01 9.95
C PRO A 106 15.76 11.16 9.63
N VAL A 107 15.39 11.11 8.35
CA VAL A 107 14.22 10.35 7.86
C VAL A 107 14.63 9.47 6.69
N TYR A 108 14.30 8.18 6.80
CA TYR A 108 14.45 7.19 5.73
C TYR A 108 13.08 6.68 5.34
N PHE A 109 12.75 6.80 4.05
CA PHE A 109 11.46 6.38 3.51
C PHE A 109 11.65 5.20 2.55
N TYR A 110 10.86 4.14 2.68
CA TYR A 110 10.86 3.01 1.74
C TYR A 110 9.50 2.80 1.08
N THR A 111 9.52 2.21 -0.11
CA THR A 111 8.34 1.57 -0.71
C THR A 111 8.63 0.09 -0.94
N PHE A 112 7.71 -0.79 -0.52
CA PHE A 112 7.88 -2.23 -0.62
C PHE A 112 7.07 -2.79 -1.80
N HIS A 113 7.76 -3.33 -2.81
CA HIS A 113 7.17 -3.75 -4.09
C HIS A 113 7.36 -5.25 -4.35
N HIS A 114 7.44 -6.03 -3.28
CA HIS A 114 7.66 -7.47 -3.38
C HIS A 114 6.78 -8.20 -2.38
N HIS A 115 6.30 -9.38 -2.73
CA HIS A 115 5.57 -10.26 -1.84
C HIS A 115 5.80 -11.71 -2.27
N CYS A 116 5.52 -12.63 -1.36
CA CYS A 116 5.54 -14.04 -1.70
C CYS A 116 4.13 -14.45 -2.14
N GLN A 117 4.01 -15.05 -3.34
CA GLN A 117 2.72 -15.45 -3.89
C GLN A 117 2.21 -16.72 -3.18
N THR A 118 0.97 -16.68 -2.70
CA THR A 118 0.26 -17.84 -2.13
C THR A 118 -0.94 -18.20 -3.01
N GLU A 119 -1.44 -19.43 -2.91
CA GLU A 119 -2.65 -19.86 -3.64
C GLU A 119 -3.90 -19.07 -3.25
N ALA A 120 -3.93 -18.51 -2.04
CA ALA A 120 -5.04 -17.70 -1.55
C ALA A 120 -5.00 -16.24 -2.05
N ARG A 121 -3.93 -15.85 -2.75
CA ARG A 121 -3.73 -14.48 -3.22
C ARG A 121 -4.04 -14.39 -4.72
N PRO A 122 -4.82 -13.40 -5.17
CA PRO A 122 -5.01 -13.16 -6.60
C PRO A 122 -3.67 -12.90 -7.31
N GLU A 123 -3.49 -13.44 -8.53
CA GLU A 123 -2.24 -13.27 -9.30
C GLU A 123 -1.94 -11.81 -9.65
N TRP A 124 -2.99 -10.99 -9.81
CA TRP A 124 -2.87 -9.58 -10.16
C TRP A 124 -2.46 -8.69 -8.99
N ALA A 125 -2.46 -9.20 -7.75
CA ALA A 125 -2.24 -8.39 -6.55
C ALA A 125 -0.75 -8.11 -6.33
N ASP A 126 -0.41 -6.82 -6.27
CA ASP A 126 0.89 -6.33 -5.80
C ASP A 126 1.04 -6.49 -4.27
N ALA A 127 2.21 -6.16 -3.70
CA ALA A 127 2.48 -6.23 -2.26
C ALA A 127 1.44 -5.47 -1.41
N ALA A 128 0.69 -6.20 -0.61
CA ALA A 128 -0.44 -5.77 0.19
C ALA A 128 -0.03 -5.53 1.64
N HIS A 129 -0.98 -5.10 2.46
CA HIS A 129 -0.72 -4.76 3.84
C HIS A 129 -0.12 -5.93 4.64
N GLY A 130 1.06 -5.71 5.22
CA GLY A 130 1.78 -6.68 6.06
C GLY A 130 2.69 -7.65 5.30
N ASP A 131 2.80 -7.57 3.97
CA ASP A 131 3.67 -8.48 3.20
C ASP A 131 5.16 -8.29 3.45
N GLU A 132 5.58 -7.14 3.98
CA GLU A 132 6.96 -6.85 4.34
C GLU A 132 7.39 -7.59 5.61
N ILE A 133 6.44 -7.91 6.49
CA ILE A 133 6.67 -8.54 7.81
C ILE A 133 7.55 -9.80 7.72
N PRO A 134 7.24 -10.83 6.90
CA PRO A 134 8.07 -12.02 6.83
C PRO A 134 9.53 -11.73 6.44
N TYR A 135 9.77 -10.70 5.61
CA TYR A 135 11.11 -10.31 5.19
C TYR A 135 11.87 -9.57 6.29
N VAL A 136 11.19 -8.73 7.07
CA VAL A 136 11.74 -8.05 8.25
C VAL A 136 12.19 -9.05 9.32
N PHE A 137 11.44 -10.14 9.48
CA PHE A 137 11.72 -11.16 10.52
C PHE A 137 12.57 -12.34 10.06
N GLY A 138 13.07 -12.36 8.82
CA GLY A 138 13.95 -13.44 8.37
C GLY A 138 13.23 -14.75 8.04
N ILE A 139 11.89 -14.75 7.91
CA ILE A 139 11.10 -15.97 7.70
C ILE A 139 11.54 -16.75 6.44
N PRO A 140 11.86 -16.10 5.29
CA PRO A 140 12.37 -16.81 4.13
C PRO A 140 13.60 -17.70 4.39
N MET A 141 14.42 -17.38 5.40
CA MET A 141 15.63 -18.14 5.74
C MET A 141 15.33 -19.47 6.45
N VAL A 142 14.21 -19.56 7.15
CA VAL A 142 13.77 -20.80 7.84
C VAL A 142 12.77 -21.60 7.00
N GLY A 143 12.16 -20.99 5.98
CA GLY A 143 11.17 -21.58 5.10
C GLY A 143 9.73 -21.32 5.55
N ALA A 144 8.78 -22.00 4.90
CA ALA A 144 7.36 -21.88 5.21
C ALA A 144 7.08 -22.26 6.68
N THR A 145 6.21 -21.49 7.34
CA THR A 145 5.76 -21.72 8.72
C THR A 145 4.24 -21.80 8.78
N ASP A 146 3.67 -22.22 9.91
CA ASP A 146 2.22 -22.23 10.11
C ASP A 146 1.59 -20.84 9.96
N LEU A 147 2.31 -19.79 10.38
CA LEU A 147 1.85 -18.40 10.30
C LEU A 147 2.08 -17.79 8.91
N PHE A 148 3.19 -18.16 8.25
CA PHE A 148 3.54 -17.71 6.91
C PHE A 148 3.72 -18.92 6.00
N PRO A 149 2.61 -19.51 5.49
CA PRO A 149 2.63 -20.71 4.67
C PRO A 149 2.98 -20.37 3.22
N CYS A 150 4.02 -19.57 2.99
CA CYS A 150 4.46 -19.20 1.66
C CYS A 150 5.68 -20.01 1.23
N ASN A 151 5.71 -20.42 -0.04
CA ASN A 151 6.84 -21.11 -0.61
C ASN A 151 7.93 -20.12 -1.05
N PHE A 152 8.74 -19.68 -0.08
CA PHE A 152 9.79 -18.70 -0.32
C PHE A 152 10.86 -19.20 -1.30
N SER A 153 11.13 -18.39 -2.32
CA SER A 153 12.18 -18.57 -3.30
C SER A 153 13.55 -18.10 -2.80
N LYS A 154 14.60 -18.36 -3.58
CA LYS A 154 15.94 -17.81 -3.30
C LYS A 154 15.98 -16.29 -3.34
N ASN A 155 15.13 -15.65 -4.15
CA ASN A 155 15.02 -14.20 -4.20
C ASN A 155 14.44 -13.66 -2.89
N ASP A 156 13.50 -14.39 -2.27
CA ASP A 156 12.92 -14.02 -0.98
C ASP A 156 13.94 -14.08 0.16
N VAL A 157 14.78 -15.12 0.15
CA VAL A 157 15.91 -15.22 1.10
C VAL A 157 16.87 -14.05 0.95
N MET A 158 17.22 -13.70 -0.29
CA MET A 158 18.10 -12.57 -0.57
C MET A 158 17.47 -11.24 -0.14
N LEU A 159 16.20 -11.00 -0.49
CA LEU A 159 15.49 -9.78 -0.11
C LEU A 159 15.36 -9.67 1.41
N SER A 160 15.04 -10.75 2.11
CA SER A 160 14.96 -10.75 3.57
C SER A 160 16.31 -10.43 4.22
N ALA A 161 17.42 -10.95 3.68
CA ALA A 161 18.75 -10.57 4.13
C ALA A 161 19.03 -9.07 3.96
N VAL A 162 18.61 -8.50 2.82
CA VAL A 162 18.75 -7.05 2.52
C VAL A 162 17.91 -6.22 3.50
N VAL A 163 16.64 -6.55 3.68
CA VAL A 163 15.72 -5.83 4.59
C VAL A 163 16.25 -5.87 6.02
N MET A 164 16.61 -7.05 6.54
CA MET A 164 17.19 -7.17 7.88
C MET A 164 18.49 -6.41 8.02
N THR A 165 19.33 -6.37 6.99
CA THR A 165 20.57 -5.57 7.02
C THR A 165 20.26 -4.09 7.16
N TYR A 166 19.32 -3.54 6.38
CA TYR A 166 18.91 -2.15 6.53
C TYR A 166 18.32 -1.88 7.92
N TRP A 167 17.40 -2.73 8.41
CA TRP A 167 16.70 -2.48 9.67
C TRP A 167 17.65 -2.60 10.87
N THR A 168 18.56 -3.57 10.84
CA THR A 168 19.56 -3.72 11.91
C THR A 168 20.67 -2.68 11.84
N ASN A 169 21.01 -2.15 10.66
CA ASN A 169 21.93 -1.02 10.56
C ASN A 169 21.29 0.25 11.12
N PHE A 170 20.05 0.56 10.72
CA PHE A 170 19.28 1.66 11.28
C PHE A 170 19.19 1.56 12.82
N ALA A 171 18.92 0.37 13.36
CA ALA A 171 18.91 0.18 14.82
C ALA A 171 20.28 0.39 15.51
N LYS A 172 21.40 0.15 14.80
CA LYS A 172 22.75 0.32 15.34
C LYS A 172 23.23 1.77 15.29
N THR A 173 22.83 2.53 14.27
CA THR A 173 23.48 3.80 13.94
C THR A 173 22.55 4.96 13.60
N GLY A 174 21.24 4.73 13.52
CA GLY A 174 20.39 5.61 12.70
C GLY A 174 20.78 5.55 11.24
#